data_AF-A0A1B1ZIK5-F1
#
_entry.id   AF-A0A1B1ZIK5-F1
#
_cell.length_a   1.000
_cell.length_b   1.000
_cell.length_c   1.000
_cell.angle_alpha   90.00
_cell.angle_beta   90.00
_cell.angle_gamma   90.00
#
_symmetry.space_group_name_H-M   'P 1'
#
loop_
_entity.id
_entity.type
_entity.pdbx_description
1 polymer ?
#
loop_
_entity_poly.entity_id
_entity_poly.type
_entity_poly.pdbx_seq_one_letter_code
_entity_poly.pdbx_strand_id
1 'polypeptide(L)'
;MINDGWAPEPDNVFPDVVPEHFESVTTPHVLLVPPYLWTGLDTLELSGKTAAFVMAVPITEPERRYVDEHGADALADRLEDADPDIVDLWRASII
;
A
#
# COMPACT_ATOMS: atom_id res chain seq x y z
N MET A 1 13.43 -4.77 -4.77
CA MET A 1 13.55 -3.31 -4.67
C MET A 1 14.45 -2.74 -5.76
N ILE A 2 14.05 -1.65 -6.44
CA ILE A 2 14.72 -0.92 -7.55
C ILE A 2 15.68 -1.76 -8.42
N ASN A 3 15.24 -2.06 -9.66
CA ASN A 3 15.88 -2.90 -10.70
C ASN A 3 15.44 -4.37 -10.78
N ASP A 4 14.43 -4.80 -10.02
CA ASP A 4 13.86 -6.15 -10.12
C ASP A 4 12.75 -6.28 -11.19
N GLY A 5 12.57 -5.26 -12.03
CA GLY A 5 11.53 -5.24 -13.07
C GLY A 5 10.11 -4.95 -12.57
N TRP A 6 9.93 -4.68 -11.27
CA TRP A 6 8.64 -4.29 -10.69
C TRP A 6 8.29 -2.84 -11.02
N ALA A 7 7.07 -2.62 -11.52
CA ALA A 7 6.52 -1.30 -11.75
C ALA A 7 5.76 -0.84 -10.48
N PRO A 8 6.02 0.38 -9.98
CA PRO A 8 5.26 0.98 -8.88
C PRO A 8 3.91 1.48 -9.40
N GLU A 9 3.07 0.54 -9.80
CA GLU A 9 1.69 0.80 -10.21
C GLU A 9 0.78 0.74 -8.97
N PRO A 10 -0.28 1.56 -8.93
CA PRO A 10 -1.34 1.39 -7.94
C PRO A 10 -1.86 -0.05 -7.94
N ASP A 11 -2.40 -0.48 -6.81
CA ASP A 11 -3.04 -1.79 -6.59
C ASP A 11 -2.09 -2.99 -6.51
N ASN A 12 -0.79 -2.78 -6.76
CA ASN A 12 0.21 -3.82 -6.59
C ASN A 12 0.48 -4.11 -5.10
N VAL A 13 0.49 -5.40 -4.77
CA VAL A 13 0.96 -5.89 -3.46
C VAL A 13 2.38 -6.44 -3.58
N PHE A 14 3.24 -6.00 -2.69
CA PHE A 14 4.60 -6.48 -2.48
C PHE A 14 4.61 -7.37 -1.24
N PRO A 15 4.64 -8.71 -1.40
CA PRO A 15 4.57 -9.61 -0.26
C PRO A 15 5.90 -9.68 0.49
N ASP A 16 5.83 -9.70 1.83
CA ASP A 16 6.95 -10.04 2.72
C ASP A 16 8.19 -9.14 2.60
N VAL A 17 7.98 -7.87 2.20
CA VAL A 17 9.06 -6.88 2.07
C VAL A 17 9.36 -6.13 3.36
N VAL A 18 8.39 -6.02 4.29
CA VAL A 18 8.61 -5.33 5.58
C VAL A 18 9.55 -6.12 6.50
N PRO A 19 9.46 -7.48 6.58
CA PRO A 19 10.37 -8.29 7.39
C PRO A 19 11.85 -8.19 7.02
N GLU A 20 12.20 -7.66 5.84
CA GLU A 20 13.60 -7.40 5.46
C GLU A 20 14.27 -6.32 6.35
N HIS A 21 13.46 -5.49 7.02
CA HIS A 21 13.93 -4.35 7.80
C HIS A 21 13.44 -4.35 9.26
N PHE A 22 12.34 -5.05 9.56
CA PHE A 22 11.72 -5.04 10.89
C PHE A 22 11.33 -6.46 11.32
N GLU A 23 11.62 -6.81 12.57
CA GLU A 23 11.28 -8.12 13.11
C GLU A 23 9.85 -8.15 13.69
N SER A 24 9.19 -9.30 13.59
CA SER A 24 7.92 -9.59 14.26
C SER A 24 6.77 -8.61 13.98
N VAL A 25 6.71 -8.06 12.75
CA VAL A 25 5.61 -7.21 12.29
C VAL A 25 4.33 -8.01 12.02
N THR A 26 3.17 -7.38 12.16
CA THR A 26 1.86 -7.98 11.80
C THR A 26 1.43 -7.62 10.38
N THR A 27 2.05 -6.59 9.79
CA THR A 27 1.82 -6.13 8.41
C THR A 27 3.05 -6.42 7.52
N PRO A 28 3.31 -7.68 7.14
CA PRO A 28 4.53 -8.04 6.42
C PRO A 28 4.54 -7.62 4.94
N HIS A 29 3.37 -7.32 4.36
CA HIS A 29 3.24 -6.94 2.95
C HIS A 29 3.02 -5.44 2.80
N VAL A 30 3.21 -4.92 1.59
CA VAL A 30 2.94 -3.52 1.24
C VAL A 30 1.98 -3.47 0.05
N LEU A 31 0.88 -2.77 0.20
CA LEU A 31 -0.01 -2.37 -0.90
C LEU A 31 0.37 -0.97 -1.39
N LEU A 32 0.40 -0.76 -2.69
CA LEU A 32 0.48 0.59 -3.27
C LEU A 32 -0.92 1.12 -3.54
N VAL A 33 -1.26 2.27 -2.97
CA VAL A 33 -2.55 2.96 -3.17
C VAL A 33 -2.33 4.41 -3.59
N PRO A 34 -3.33 5.07 -4.18
CA PRO A 34 -3.30 6.53 -4.32
C PRO A 34 -3.10 7.22 -2.96
N PRO A 35 -2.33 8.32 -2.89
CA PRO A 35 -2.09 9.02 -1.64
C PRO A 35 -3.37 9.70 -1.12
N TYR A 36 -3.76 9.38 0.11
CA TYR A 36 -4.90 10.04 0.78
C TYR A 36 -4.52 10.74 2.10
N LEU A 37 -3.38 10.40 2.71
CA LEU A 37 -2.92 11.05 3.96
C LEU A 37 -2.40 12.48 3.76
N TRP A 38 -1.88 12.79 2.58
CA TRP A 38 -1.23 14.06 2.29
C TRP A 38 -1.93 14.79 1.14
N THR A 39 -2.27 16.05 1.35
CA THR A 39 -2.80 16.93 0.31
C THR A 39 -1.69 17.42 -0.62
N GLY A 40 -2.00 17.64 -1.90
CA GLY A 40 -1.07 18.23 -2.87
C GLY A 40 -0.13 17.24 -3.54
N LEU A 41 -0.44 15.94 -3.46
CA LEU A 41 0.24 14.86 -4.20
C LEU A 41 -0.55 14.47 -5.45
N ASP A 42 -1.02 15.48 -6.19
CA ASP A 42 -1.69 15.29 -7.47
C ASP A 42 -0.69 14.85 -8.55
N THR A 43 -1.21 14.20 -9.60
CA THR A 43 -0.44 13.84 -10.79
C THR A 43 0.24 15.09 -11.39
N LEU A 44 1.56 14.99 -11.60
CA LEU A 44 2.37 16.06 -12.17
C LEU A 44 2.59 15.85 -13.66
N GLU A 45 2.23 16.86 -14.44
CA GLU A 45 2.61 16.96 -15.84
C GLU A 45 4.01 17.57 -15.96
N LEU A 46 4.97 16.74 -16.36
CA LEU A 46 6.35 17.12 -16.63
C LEU A 46 6.59 17.17 -18.14
N SER A 47 7.64 17.85 -18.58
CA SER A 47 7.93 17.94 -20.02
C SER A 47 8.17 16.56 -20.64
N GLY A 48 7.15 16.04 -21.33
CA GLY A 48 7.17 14.74 -22.01
C GLY A 48 6.90 13.52 -21.12
N LYS A 49 6.46 13.70 -19.86
CA LYS A 49 6.15 12.61 -18.92
C LYS A 49 5.05 13.02 -17.94
N THR A 50 4.26 12.05 -17.52
CA THR A 50 3.30 12.20 -16.43
C THR A 50 3.82 11.43 -15.23
N ALA A 51 3.83 12.05 -14.05
CA ALA A 51 4.28 11.42 -12.80
C ALA A 51 3.13 11.39 -11.80
N ALA A 52 2.71 10.18 -11.41
CA ALA A 52 1.77 9.97 -10.34
C ALA A 52 2.51 9.65 -9.03
N PHE A 53 1.89 9.98 -7.91
CA PHE A 53 2.34 9.56 -6.59
C PHE A 53 1.58 8.31 -6.15
N VAL A 54 2.27 7.42 -5.44
CA VAL A 54 1.68 6.25 -4.80
C VAL A 54 2.15 6.21 -3.34
N MET A 55 1.26 5.77 -2.46
CA MET A 55 1.54 5.57 -1.05
C MET A 55 1.69 4.09 -0.76
N ALA A 56 2.76 3.73 -0.06
CA ALA A 56 3.00 2.38 0.42
C ALA A 56 2.30 2.18 1.75
N VAL A 57 1.31 1.29 1.79
CA VAL A 57 0.53 0.96 2.99
C VAL A 57 0.89 -0.46 3.44
N PRO A 58 1.49 -0.63 4.62
CA PRO A 58 1.68 -1.94 5.24
C PRO A 58 0.33 -2.65 5.47
N ILE A 59 0.22 -3.89 5.01
CA ILE A 59 -0.98 -4.71 5.16
C ILE A 59 -0.66 -6.07 5.78
N THR A 60 -1.63 -6.60 6.51
CA THR A 60 -1.59 -7.94 7.11
C THR A 60 -1.86 -9.03 6.06
N GLU A 61 -1.56 -10.29 6.38
CA GLU A 61 -1.87 -11.42 5.48
C GLU A 61 -3.39 -11.59 5.22
N PRO A 62 -4.31 -11.42 6.20
CA PRO A 62 -5.75 -11.38 5.92
C PRO A 62 -6.14 -10.28 4.93
N GLU A 63 -5.57 -9.08 5.06
CA GLU A 63 -5.80 -7.97 4.14
C GLU A 63 -5.26 -8.25 2.74
N ARG A 64 -4.09 -8.89 2.61
CA ARG A 64 -3.56 -9.33 1.31
C ARG A 64 -4.51 -10.31 0.61
N ARG A 65 -5.01 -11.30 1.34
CA ARG A 65 -5.99 -12.26 0.79
C ARG A 65 -7.30 -11.56 0.40
N TYR A 66 -7.72 -10.57 1.19
CA TYR A 66 -8.89 -9.77 0.86
C TYR A 66 -8.70 -9.01 -0.47
N VAL A 67 -7.51 -8.44 -0.70
CA VAL A 67 -7.14 -7.82 -1.99
C VAL A 67 -7.15 -8.83 -3.14
N ASP A 68 -6.59 -10.03 -2.93
CA ASP A 68 -6.60 -11.09 -3.95
C ASP A 68 -8.05 -11.49 -4.37
N GLU A 69 -8.99 -11.44 -3.42
CA GLU A 69 -10.40 -11.82 -3.63
C GLU A 69 -11.30 -10.67 -4.14
N HIS A 70 -11.06 -9.43 -3.70
CA HIS A 70 -11.98 -8.30 -3.87
C HIS A 70 -11.39 -7.10 -4.61
N GLY A 71 -10.07 -7.08 -4.83
CA GLY A 71 -9.33 -5.96 -5.40
C GLY A 71 -8.83 -4.95 -4.34
N ALA A 72 -7.85 -4.14 -4.74
CA ALA A 72 -7.20 -3.16 -3.86
C ALA A 72 -8.14 -2.02 -3.44
N ASP A 73 -8.95 -1.51 -4.37
CA ASP A 73 -9.96 -0.47 -4.09
C ASP A 73 -10.89 -0.87 -2.93
N ALA A 74 -11.33 -2.14 -2.90
CA ALA A 74 -12.21 -2.63 -1.83
C ALA A 74 -11.53 -2.65 -0.45
N LEU A 75 -10.21 -2.88 -0.38
CA LEU A 75 -9.46 -2.75 0.87
C LEU A 75 -9.24 -1.28 1.22
N ALA A 76 -8.97 -0.42 0.24
CA ALA A 76 -8.77 1.01 0.45
C ALA A 76 -10.02 1.65 1.07
N ASP A 77 -11.21 1.35 0.55
CA ASP A 77 -12.49 1.82 1.11
C ASP A 77 -12.64 1.40 2.59
N ARG A 78 -12.28 0.15 2.93
CA ARG A 78 -12.36 -0.34 4.32
C ARG A 78 -11.34 0.32 5.25
N LEU A 79 -10.13 0.59 4.76
CA LEU A 79 -9.12 1.30 5.52
C LEU A 79 -9.54 2.76 5.77
N GLU A 80 -10.13 3.42 4.78
CA GLU A 80 -10.69 4.76 4.93
C GLU A 80 -11.83 4.78 5.96
N ASP A 81 -12.77 3.83 5.88
CA ASP A 81 -13.91 3.74 6.82
C ASP A 81 -13.47 3.42 8.26
N ALA A 82 -12.47 2.55 8.43
CA ALA A 82 -11.99 2.13 9.74
C ALA A 82 -10.98 3.10 10.38
N ASP A 83 -10.34 3.95 9.57
CA ASP A 83 -9.30 4.92 9.95
C ASP A 83 -8.24 4.36 10.94
N PRO A 84 -7.60 3.20 10.64
CA PRO A 84 -6.55 2.69 11.49
C PRO A 84 -5.27 3.51 11.35
N ASP A 85 -4.36 3.41 12.32
CA ASP A 85 -3.00 3.91 12.16
C ASP A 85 -2.24 3.06 11.13
N ILE A 86 -2.39 3.41 9.85
CA ILE A 86 -1.88 2.60 8.73
C ILE A 86 -0.35 2.52 8.67
N VAL A 87 0.37 3.35 9.42
CA VAL A 87 1.84 3.29 9.50
C VAL A 87 2.35 2.48 10.69
N ASP A 88 1.45 2.03 11.58
CA ASP A 88 1.78 1.09 12.65
C ASP A 88 1.99 -0.33 12.09
N LEU A 89 3.23 -0.80 12.06
CA LEU A 89 3.61 -2.12 11.58
C LEU A 89 3.13 -3.29 12.45
N TRP A 90 2.58 -2.99 13.64
CA TRP A 90 2.09 -3.97 14.61
C TRP A 90 0.56 -3.92 14.79
N ARG A 91 -0.15 -3.13 13.97
CA ARG A 91 -1.61 -3.05 14.03
C ARG A 91 -2.28 -4.38 13.71
N ALA A 92 -3.47 -4.58 14.25
CA ALA A 92 -4.32 -5.71 13.86
C ALA A 92 -4.93 -5.49 12.46
N SER A 93 -5.33 -6.60 11.84
CA SER A 93 -6.16 -6.59 10.63
C SER A 93 -7.48 -5.85 10.88
N ILE A 94 -7.95 -5.09 9.88
CA ILE A 94 -9.32 -4.55 9.88
C ILE A 94 -10.32 -5.44 9.10
N ILE A 95 -9.82 -6.50 8.46
CA ILE A 95 -10.61 -7.58 7.85
C ILE A 95 -10.98 -8.62 8.90
#